data_AF-A0A8C3SRJ4-F1
#
_entry.id   AF-A0A8C3SRJ4-F1
#
_cell.length_a   1.000
_cell.length_b   1.000
_cell.length_c   1.000
_cell.angle_alpha   90.00
_cell.angle_beta   90.00
_cell.angle_gamma   90.00
#
_symmetry.space_group_name_H-M   'P 1'
#
loop_
_entity.id
_entity.type
_entity.pdbx_description
1 polymer ?
#
loop_
_entity_poly.entity_id
_entity_poly.type
_entity_poly.pdbx_seq_one_letter_code
_entity_poly.pdbx_strand_id
1 'polypeptide(L)'
;PFPACFSPASPCFVTPAARSEEAAALRRRALLHPDGDHFTLINVFNAFHSHPSPADELEEGWCRQHGLSGAGLRLAGVVRAELLEVMQRIELPVSPPAFGTDHNVLNLKRALISGYFLKVARDIDGSGNYVMLTHKHVAHLPPHCCYVVRRPPPRPPPWVLYHEFTISQDNCLRVVSEIQPHMECPGGGMAGEGLGEA
;
A
#
# COMPACT_ATOMS: atom_id res chain seq x y z
N PRO A 1 33.35 9.94 -1.07
CA PRO A 1 32.46 9.78 0.11
C PRO A 1 31.12 10.50 -0.13
N PHE A 2 30.21 9.82 -0.82
CA PHE A 2 28.88 10.28 -1.25
C PHE A 2 27.98 9.03 -1.27
N PRO A 3 26.65 9.14 -1.07
CA PRO A 3 25.99 9.21 0.22
C PRO A 3 25.09 7.98 0.45
N ALA A 4 25.04 7.46 1.67
CA ALA A 4 24.08 6.45 2.08
C ALA A 4 22.75 7.11 2.53
N CYS A 5 22.06 7.75 1.59
CA CYS A 5 20.66 8.18 1.76
C CYS A 5 19.85 7.66 0.57
N PHE A 6 19.81 6.34 0.42
CA PHE A 6 18.75 5.66 -0.30
C PHE A 6 18.15 4.69 0.70
N SER A 7 17.31 5.19 1.61
CA SER A 7 16.38 4.30 2.30
C SER A 7 15.28 3.99 1.29
N PRO A 8 15.18 2.75 0.80
CA PRO A 8 14.20 2.36 -0.20
C PRO A 8 12.87 1.98 0.46
N ALA A 9 12.65 2.40 1.71
CA ALA A 9 11.42 2.13 2.43
C ALA A 9 10.42 3.26 2.19
N SER A 10 9.15 2.91 1.95
CA SER A 10 8.05 3.89 2.01
C SER A 10 8.18 4.69 3.31
N PRO A 11 7.82 5.98 3.35
CA PRO A 11 8.17 6.88 4.46
C PRO A 11 7.72 6.40 5.84
N CYS A 12 6.77 5.47 5.90
CA CYS A 12 6.26 4.85 7.13
C CYS A 12 7.03 3.60 7.59
N PHE A 13 7.75 2.90 6.71
CA PHE A 13 8.53 1.70 7.05
C PHE A 13 10.00 2.07 7.28
N VAL A 14 10.60 1.48 8.29
CA VAL A 14 12.05 1.54 8.54
C VAL A 14 12.56 0.11 8.50
N THR A 15 13.78 -0.09 8.01
CA THR A 15 14.48 -1.37 8.16
C THR A 15 14.96 -1.46 9.62
N PRO A 16 14.34 -2.29 10.48
CA PRO A 16 14.83 -2.48 11.84
C PRO A 16 16.21 -3.15 11.83
N ALA A 17 16.94 -3.09 12.95
CA ALA A 17 18.18 -3.85 13.10
C ALA A 17 17.91 -5.35 12.84
N ALA A 18 18.84 -6.07 12.21
CA ALA A 18 18.64 -7.46 11.78
C ALA A 18 18.10 -8.39 12.89
N ARG A 19 18.50 -8.15 14.15
CA ARG A 19 18.03 -8.92 15.32
C ARG A 19 16.56 -8.68 15.68
N SER A 20 16.00 -7.52 15.35
CA SER A 20 14.59 -7.17 15.64
C SER A 20 13.68 -7.25 14.42
N GLU A 21 14.22 -7.57 13.24
CA GLU A 21 13.47 -7.65 11.98
C GLU A 21 12.37 -8.70 12.01
N GLU A 22 12.67 -9.92 12.47
CA GLU A 22 11.68 -10.99 12.55
C GLU A 22 10.57 -10.68 13.57
N ALA A 23 10.92 -10.10 14.71
CA ALA A 23 9.97 -9.68 15.73
C ALA A 23 9.06 -8.55 15.24
N ALA A 24 9.63 -7.55 14.54
CA ALA A 24 8.87 -6.47 13.93
C ALA A 24 7.94 -6.99 12.82
N ALA A 25 8.43 -7.89 11.97
CA ALA A 25 7.63 -8.53 10.94
C ALA A 25 6.47 -9.32 11.53
N LEU A 26 6.70 -10.07 12.62
CA LEU A 26 5.65 -10.81 13.32
C LEU A 26 4.57 -9.87 13.88
N ARG A 27 4.95 -8.76 14.50
CA ARG A 27 4.00 -7.77 15.01
C ARG A 27 3.20 -7.11 13.89
N ARG A 28 3.85 -6.78 12.78
CA ARG A 28 3.17 -6.24 11.58
C ARG A 28 2.14 -7.19 10.99
N ARG A 29 2.23 -8.51 11.22
CA ARG A 29 1.24 -9.47 10.68
C ARG A 29 -0.19 -9.15 11.09
N ALA A 30 -0.40 -8.64 12.30
CA ALA A 30 -1.73 -8.26 12.79
C ALA A 30 -2.31 -7.03 12.08
N LEU A 31 -1.45 -6.22 11.43
CA LEU A 31 -1.82 -5.01 10.71
C LEU A 31 -2.05 -5.26 9.21
N LEU A 32 -1.68 -6.44 8.69
CA LEU A 32 -1.81 -6.78 7.28
C LEU A 32 -3.29 -6.85 6.88
N HIS A 33 -3.63 -6.14 5.81
CA HIS A 33 -4.96 -6.18 5.23
C HIS A 33 -5.02 -7.16 4.05
N PRO A 34 -6.09 -7.96 3.88
CA PRO A 34 -6.22 -8.89 2.77
C PRO A 34 -6.19 -8.22 1.39
N ASP A 35 -6.78 -7.02 1.26
CA ASP A 35 -6.86 -6.28 0.00
C ASP A 35 -5.55 -5.59 -0.45
N GLY A 36 -4.49 -5.63 0.35
CA GLY A 36 -3.17 -5.15 -0.08
C GLY A 36 -2.40 -4.28 0.90
N ASP A 37 -1.23 -3.86 0.46
CA ASP A 37 -0.31 -3.02 1.23
C ASP A 37 -0.85 -1.59 1.41
N HIS A 38 -1.58 -1.02 0.44
CA HIS A 38 -2.19 0.30 0.61
C HIS A 38 -3.20 0.32 1.78
N PHE A 39 -3.99 -0.74 1.90
CA PHE A 39 -4.92 -0.93 3.03
C PHE A 39 -4.18 -1.21 4.33
N THR A 40 -3.08 -1.96 4.26
CA THR A 40 -2.19 -2.19 5.40
C THR A 40 -1.60 -0.88 5.92
N LEU A 41 -1.23 0.06 5.05
CA LEU A 41 -0.76 1.39 5.47
C LEU A 41 -1.83 2.17 6.23
N ILE A 42 -3.11 2.05 5.83
CA ILE A 42 -4.23 2.66 6.56
C ILE A 42 -4.40 2.00 7.94
N ASN A 43 -4.30 0.66 8.03
CA ASN A 43 -4.30 -0.04 9.31
C ASN A 43 -3.18 0.44 10.24
N VAL A 44 -1.96 0.56 9.70
CA VAL A 44 -0.79 1.04 10.45
C VAL A 44 -1.01 2.45 10.96
N PHE A 45 -1.51 3.35 10.11
CA PHE A 45 -1.84 4.72 10.47
C PHE A 45 -2.91 4.79 11.57
N ASN A 46 -4.00 4.04 11.42
CA ASN A 46 -5.09 3.99 12.40
C ASN A 46 -4.61 3.41 13.72
N ALA A 47 -3.82 2.33 13.70
CA ALA A 47 -3.26 1.72 14.90
C ALA A 47 -2.37 2.73 15.65
N PHE A 48 -1.47 3.41 14.94
CA PHE A 48 -0.60 4.44 15.50
C PHE A 48 -1.40 5.55 16.22
N HIS A 49 -2.48 6.05 15.62
CA HIS A 49 -3.30 7.13 16.20
C HIS A 49 -4.35 6.64 17.22
N SER A 50 -4.68 5.35 17.24
CA SER A 50 -5.63 4.76 18.19
C SER A 50 -5.05 4.53 19.57
N HIS A 51 -3.71 4.47 19.69
CA HIS A 51 -3.05 4.33 20.98
C HIS A 51 -3.21 5.63 21.78
N PRO A 52 -3.96 5.62 22.89
CA PRO A 52 -4.09 6.80 23.72
C PRO A 52 -2.80 6.91 24.54
N SER A 53 -1.88 7.81 24.19
CA SER A 53 -0.84 8.17 25.15
C SER A 53 -0.38 9.62 25.06
N PRO A 54 -0.29 10.31 26.21
CA PRO A 54 0.09 11.72 26.30
C PRO A 54 1.61 11.98 26.29
N ALA A 55 2.43 11.07 25.75
CA ALA A 55 3.90 11.22 25.73
C ALA A 55 4.54 10.64 24.46
N ASP A 56 5.36 11.45 23.79
CA ASP A 56 6.13 11.11 22.58
C ASP A 56 6.96 9.81 22.73
N GLU A 57 7.40 9.49 23.94
CA GLU A 57 8.23 8.30 24.23
C GLU A 57 7.50 6.97 24.01
N LEU A 58 6.19 6.92 24.30
CA LEU A 58 5.39 5.69 24.14
C LEU A 58 5.08 5.43 22.66
N GLU A 59 4.85 6.49 21.89
CA GLU A 59 4.66 6.43 20.43
C GLU A 59 5.90 5.95 19.70
N GLU A 60 7.08 6.46 20.08
CA GLU A 60 8.35 5.99 19.52
C GLU A 60 8.64 4.54 19.89
N GLY A 61 8.28 4.12 21.11
CA GLY A 61 8.37 2.73 21.55
C GLY A 61 7.57 1.79 20.64
N TRP A 62 6.32 2.15 20.33
CA TRP A 62 5.47 1.38 19.44
C TRP A 62 6.05 1.31 18.02
N CYS A 63 6.49 2.45 17.47
CA CYS A 63 7.11 2.52 16.15
C CYS A 63 8.35 1.62 16.07
N ARG A 64 9.25 1.70 17.07
CA ARG A 64 10.45 0.85 17.14
C ARG A 64 10.10 -0.64 17.15
N GLN A 65 9.12 -1.05 17.95
CA GLN A 65 8.70 -2.45 18.03
C GLN A 65 8.14 -2.98 16.71
N HIS A 66 7.47 -2.12 15.93
CA HIS A 66 6.92 -2.46 14.61
C HIS A 66 7.88 -2.09 13.47
N GLY A 67 9.09 -1.59 13.75
CA GLY A 67 10.04 -1.08 12.73
C GLY A 67 9.48 0.04 11.85
N LEU A 68 8.61 0.89 12.38
CA LEU A 68 7.97 1.98 11.65
C LEU A 68 8.67 3.30 11.91
N SER A 69 8.48 4.25 11.00
CA SER A 69 8.96 5.62 11.14
C SER A 69 7.91 6.45 11.87
N GLY A 70 8.15 6.76 13.16
CA GLY A 70 7.28 7.66 13.92
C GLY A 70 7.18 9.05 13.28
N ALA A 71 8.31 9.56 12.76
CA ALA A 71 8.33 10.82 12.02
C ALA A 71 7.47 10.76 10.74
N GLY A 72 7.54 9.66 9.99
CA GLY A 72 6.73 9.46 8.79
C GLY A 72 5.23 9.39 9.10
N LEU A 73 4.85 8.71 10.19
CA LEU A 73 3.45 8.61 10.60
C LEU A 73 2.88 9.93 11.13
N ARG A 74 3.68 10.70 11.88
CA ARG A 74 3.30 12.07 12.30
C ARG A 74 3.12 13.00 11.10
N LEU A 75 4.05 12.96 10.14
CA LEU A 75 3.93 13.73 8.91
C LEU A 75 2.67 13.35 8.13
N ALA A 76 2.35 12.05 8.03
CA ALA A 76 1.11 11.60 7.41
C ALA A 76 -0.14 12.15 8.14
N GLY A 77 -0.10 12.29 9.47
CA GLY A 77 -1.15 12.91 10.27
C GLY A 77 -1.35 14.39 9.92
N VAL A 78 -0.25 15.14 9.83
CA VAL A 78 -0.26 16.57 9.43
C VAL A 78 -0.83 16.73 8.02
N VAL A 79 -0.30 15.99 7.04
CA VAL A 79 -0.77 16.04 5.64
C VAL A 79 -2.25 15.68 5.54
N ARG A 80 -2.72 14.69 6.31
CA ARG A 80 -4.14 14.33 6.35
C ARG A 80 -5.02 15.47 6.89
N ALA A 81 -4.56 16.20 7.91
CA ALA A 81 -5.28 17.34 8.46
C ALA A 81 -5.33 18.50 7.44
N GLU A 82 -4.22 18.81 6.78
CA GLU A 82 -4.16 19.84 5.73
C GLU A 82 -5.09 19.52 4.56
N LEU A 83 -5.09 18.26 4.10
CA LEU A 83 -6.01 17.81 3.04
C LEU A 83 -7.48 17.97 3.46
N LEU A 84 -7.81 17.67 4.72
CA LEU A 84 -9.17 17.85 5.24
C LEU A 84 -9.59 19.32 5.26
N GLU A 85 -8.70 20.22 5.69
CA GLU A 85 -8.95 21.67 5.66
C GLU A 85 -9.18 22.17 4.23
N VAL A 86 -8.38 21.71 3.27
CA VAL A 86 -8.56 22.05 1.85
C VAL A 86 -9.92 21.56 1.36
N MET A 87 -10.28 20.29 1.60
CA MET A 87 -11.56 19.72 1.21
C MET A 87 -12.75 20.51 1.77
N GLN A 88 -12.68 20.91 3.04
CA GLN A 88 -13.71 21.74 3.68
C GLN A 88 -13.78 23.13 3.04
N ARG A 89 -12.64 23.75 2.73
CA ARG A 89 -12.57 25.07 2.09
C ARG A 89 -13.18 25.10 0.69
N ILE A 90 -13.07 24.00 -0.06
CA ILE A 90 -13.68 23.87 -1.40
C ILE A 90 -15.06 23.19 -1.35
N GLU A 91 -15.66 23.07 -0.16
CA GLU A 91 -17.00 22.51 0.07
C GLU A 91 -17.17 21.09 -0.48
N LEU A 92 -16.09 20.30 -0.53
CA LEU A 92 -16.19 18.88 -0.87
C LEU A 92 -16.82 18.10 0.29
N PRO A 93 -17.80 17.23 0.02
CA PRO A 93 -18.43 16.43 1.05
C PRO A 93 -17.43 15.43 1.66
N VAL A 94 -17.30 15.48 2.99
CA VAL A 94 -16.43 14.58 3.76
C VAL A 94 -17.30 13.49 4.40
N SER A 95 -17.10 12.24 4.00
CA SER A 95 -17.77 11.11 4.64
C SER A 95 -17.15 10.77 6.01
N PRO A 96 -17.93 10.26 6.97
CA PRO A 96 -17.39 9.69 8.20
C PRO A 96 -16.39 8.55 7.92
N PRO A 97 -15.46 8.26 8.86
CA PRO A 97 -14.57 7.12 8.74
C PRO A 97 -15.35 5.80 8.63
N ALA A 98 -15.21 5.09 7.52
CA ALA A 98 -15.91 3.83 7.23
C ALA A 98 -14.96 2.69 6.83
N PHE A 99 -13.67 2.82 7.17
CA PHE A 99 -12.66 1.82 6.86
C PHE A 99 -13.04 0.45 7.43
N GLY A 100 -12.89 -0.60 6.63
CA GLY A 100 -13.27 -1.97 6.98
C GLY A 100 -14.66 -2.42 6.50
N THR A 101 -15.49 -1.54 5.96
CA THR A 101 -16.75 -1.94 5.29
C THR A 101 -16.49 -2.34 3.83
N ASP A 102 -17.21 -3.34 3.31
CA ASP A 102 -17.07 -3.82 1.92
C ASP A 102 -17.25 -2.69 0.90
N HIS A 103 -18.23 -1.80 1.15
CA HIS A 103 -18.48 -0.64 0.31
C HIS A 103 -17.30 0.34 0.30
N ASN A 104 -16.70 0.62 1.46
CA ASN A 104 -15.54 1.49 1.54
C ASN A 104 -14.29 0.86 0.92
N VAL A 105 -14.11 -0.46 1.04
CA VAL A 105 -13.02 -1.18 0.36
C VAL A 105 -13.11 -0.98 -1.15
N LEU A 106 -14.30 -1.15 -1.73
CA LEU A 106 -14.51 -0.93 -3.16
C LEU A 106 -14.23 0.54 -3.56
N ASN A 107 -14.70 1.51 -2.77
CA ASN A 107 -14.46 2.92 -3.04
C ASN A 107 -12.97 3.30 -2.96
N LEU A 108 -12.22 2.71 -2.01
CA LEU A 108 -10.77 2.87 -1.94
C LEU A 108 -10.08 2.28 -3.16
N LYS A 109 -10.46 1.08 -3.61
CA LYS A 109 -9.91 0.49 -4.84
C LYS A 109 -10.18 1.39 -6.05
N ARG A 110 -11.40 1.92 -6.19
CA ARG A 110 -11.75 2.88 -7.26
C ARG A 110 -10.90 4.16 -7.21
N ALA A 111 -10.70 4.73 -6.02
CA ALA A 111 -9.86 5.91 -5.83
C ALA A 111 -8.39 5.65 -6.14
N LEU A 112 -7.87 4.47 -5.77
CA LEU A 112 -6.52 4.06 -6.14
C LEU A 112 -6.38 3.92 -7.65
N ILE A 113 -7.33 3.25 -8.31
CA ILE A 113 -7.32 3.07 -9.77
C ILE A 113 -7.36 4.42 -10.47
N SER A 114 -8.20 5.38 -10.06
CA SER A 114 -8.26 6.69 -10.72
C SER A 114 -6.95 7.47 -10.64
N GLY A 115 -6.19 7.34 -9.55
CA GLY A 115 -4.88 8.00 -9.39
C GLY A 115 -3.69 7.23 -9.98
N TYR A 116 -3.78 5.90 -10.06
CA TYR A 116 -2.66 5.01 -10.39
C TYR A 116 -2.95 4.08 -11.58
N PHE A 117 -3.90 4.42 -12.46
CA PHE A 117 -4.31 3.57 -13.59
C PHE A 117 -3.16 3.14 -14.53
N LEU A 118 -2.07 3.92 -14.60
CA LEU A 118 -0.86 3.57 -15.37
C LEU A 118 0.11 2.64 -14.62
N LYS A 119 -0.09 2.43 -13.32
CA LYS A 119 0.76 1.62 -12.46
C LYS A 119 0.06 0.30 -12.11
N VAL A 120 -0.24 -0.46 -13.17
CA VAL A 120 -0.91 -1.76 -13.09
C VAL A 120 0.00 -2.85 -13.62
N ALA A 121 -0.02 -4.00 -12.95
CA ALA A 121 0.71 -5.20 -13.37
C ALA A 121 -0.20 -6.43 -13.32
N ARG A 122 0.05 -7.38 -14.22
CA ARG A 122 -0.71 -8.63 -14.35
C ARG A 122 0.18 -9.82 -14.05
N ASP A 123 -0.31 -10.73 -13.22
CA ASP A 123 0.36 -11.99 -12.94
C ASP A 123 0.33 -12.90 -14.19
N ILE A 124 1.48 -13.48 -14.54
CA ILE A 124 1.64 -14.27 -15.76
C ILE A 124 1.49 -15.77 -15.56
N ASP A 125 1.75 -16.29 -14.36
CA ASP A 125 1.92 -17.72 -14.12
C ASP A 125 1.30 -18.25 -12.82
N GLY A 126 0.56 -17.42 -12.08
CA GLY A 126 -0.02 -17.80 -10.80
C GLY A 126 0.97 -17.77 -9.63
N SER A 127 2.25 -17.47 -9.88
CA SER A 127 3.34 -17.60 -8.92
C SER A 127 3.79 -16.25 -8.35
N GLY A 128 3.14 -15.15 -8.76
CA GLY A 128 3.49 -13.81 -8.31
C GLY A 128 4.58 -13.14 -9.15
N ASN A 129 4.70 -13.57 -10.41
CA ASN A 129 5.52 -12.93 -11.43
C ASN A 129 4.61 -12.00 -12.24
N TYR A 130 4.87 -10.69 -12.19
CA TYR A 130 3.98 -9.69 -12.75
C TYR A 130 4.61 -9.00 -13.96
N VAL A 131 3.87 -8.85 -15.04
CA VAL A 131 4.23 -7.96 -16.15
C VAL A 131 3.53 -6.62 -15.96
N MET A 132 4.31 -5.54 -15.90
CA MET A 132 3.78 -4.18 -15.85
C MET A 132 3.22 -3.76 -17.22
N LEU A 133 2.00 -3.23 -17.25
CA LEU A 133 1.33 -2.92 -18.52
C LEU A 133 2.00 -1.79 -19.31
N THR A 134 2.58 -0.82 -18.62
CA THR A 134 3.15 0.38 -19.25
C THR A 134 4.46 0.12 -19.96
N HIS A 135 5.35 -0.65 -19.36
CA HIS A 135 6.73 -0.83 -19.85
C HIS A 135 7.03 -2.29 -20.25
N LYS A 136 6.10 -3.22 -20.02
CA LYS A 136 6.24 -4.66 -20.30
C LYS A 136 7.44 -5.33 -19.61
N HIS A 137 7.99 -4.72 -18.56
CA HIS A 137 9.00 -5.37 -17.73
C HIS A 137 8.34 -6.35 -16.75
N VAL A 138 9.05 -7.45 -16.49
CA VAL A 138 8.69 -8.41 -15.45
C VAL A 138 9.19 -7.89 -14.10
N ALA A 139 8.32 -7.97 -13.11
CA ALA A 139 8.56 -7.57 -11.74
C ALA A 139 8.00 -8.60 -10.77
N HIS A 140 8.56 -8.63 -9.55
CA HIS A 140 8.15 -9.59 -8.52
C HIS A 140 7.46 -8.88 -7.36
N LEU A 141 6.65 -9.63 -6.61
CA LEU A 141 6.13 -9.14 -5.33
C LEU A 141 7.28 -9.01 -4.33
N PRO A 142 7.31 -7.93 -3.54
CA PRO A 142 8.37 -7.77 -2.56
C PRO A 142 8.20 -8.81 -1.44
N PRO A 143 9.29 -9.32 -0.84
CA PRO A 143 9.25 -10.38 0.19
C PRO A 143 8.39 -10.03 1.42
N HIS A 144 8.19 -8.73 1.66
CA HIS A 144 7.46 -8.19 2.80
C HIS A 144 6.02 -7.76 2.48
N CYS A 145 5.52 -7.93 1.24
CA CYS A 145 4.11 -7.59 0.95
C CYS A 145 3.15 -8.52 1.69
N CYS A 146 1.93 -8.02 1.89
CA CYS A 146 0.86 -8.78 2.54
C CYS A 146 0.55 -10.12 1.84
N TYR A 147 0.72 -10.22 0.53
CA TYR A 147 0.45 -11.45 -0.23
C TYR A 147 1.49 -12.55 0.01
N VAL A 148 2.69 -12.19 0.45
CA VAL A 148 3.78 -13.14 0.74
C VAL A 148 3.83 -13.48 2.24
N VAL A 149 3.65 -12.49 3.10
CA VAL A 149 3.89 -12.63 4.55
C VAL A 149 2.68 -13.17 5.31
N ARG A 150 1.45 -12.98 4.81
CA ARG A 150 0.25 -13.51 5.45
C ARG A 150 0.29 -15.04 5.52
N ARG A 151 -0.32 -15.61 6.57
CA ARG A 151 -0.37 -17.06 6.81
C ARG A 151 -1.82 -17.51 7.01
N PRO A 152 -2.31 -18.52 6.28
CA PRO A 152 -1.66 -19.16 5.12
C PRO A 152 -1.40 -18.14 3.99
N PRO A 153 -0.37 -18.34 3.16
CA PRO A 153 -0.10 -17.43 2.04
C PRO A 153 -1.29 -17.48 1.07
N PRO A 154 -1.94 -16.33 0.78
CA PRO A 154 -3.00 -16.29 -0.21
C PRO A 154 -2.43 -16.58 -1.60
N ARG A 155 -3.31 -16.99 -2.52
CA ARG A 155 -2.95 -17.01 -3.94
C ARG A 155 -2.63 -15.58 -4.38
N PRO A 156 -1.54 -15.35 -5.13
CA PRO A 156 -1.26 -14.04 -5.70
C PRO A 156 -2.45 -13.54 -6.53
N PRO A 157 -2.86 -12.28 -6.36
CA PRO A 157 -3.96 -11.71 -7.13
C PRO A 157 -3.60 -11.61 -8.63
N PRO A 158 -4.53 -11.85 -9.56
CA PRO A 158 -4.23 -11.83 -10.99
C PRO A 158 -3.86 -10.42 -11.50
N TRP A 159 -4.39 -9.39 -10.85
CA TRP A 159 -4.18 -8.00 -11.20
C TRP A 159 -3.85 -7.19 -9.96
N VAL A 160 -2.78 -6.40 -10.07
CA VAL A 160 -2.35 -5.53 -8.98
C VAL A 160 -2.08 -4.13 -9.47
N LEU A 161 -2.29 -3.20 -8.56
CA LEU A 161 -1.85 -1.83 -8.64
C LEU A 161 -0.66 -1.65 -7.70
N TYR A 162 0.36 -0.92 -8.16
CA TYR A 162 1.58 -0.67 -7.39
C TYR A 162 1.85 0.83 -7.24
N HIS A 163 2.46 1.22 -6.12
CA HIS A 163 2.85 2.61 -5.89
C HIS A 163 4.17 2.94 -6.60
N GLU A 164 5.15 2.05 -6.45
CA GLU A 164 6.52 2.24 -6.94
C GLU A 164 7.06 0.95 -7.57
N PHE A 165 8.05 1.11 -8.44
CA PHE A 165 8.80 0.01 -9.04
C PHE A 165 10.30 0.35 -8.93
N THR A 166 11.09 -0.62 -8.46
CA THR A 166 12.54 -0.43 -8.31
C THR A 166 13.30 -1.49 -9.09
N ILE A 167 14.10 -1.04 -10.07
CA ILE A 167 14.98 -1.93 -10.86
C ILE A 167 16.10 -2.50 -9.99
N SER A 168 16.67 -1.66 -9.12
CA SER A 168 17.90 -1.96 -8.36
C SER A 168 17.74 -3.01 -7.25
N GLN A 169 16.52 -3.49 -6.97
CA GLN A 169 16.22 -4.49 -5.96
C GLN A 169 15.39 -5.62 -6.59
N ASP A 170 16.02 -6.42 -7.44
CA ASP A 170 15.43 -7.59 -8.08
C ASP A 170 14.12 -7.30 -8.84
N ASN A 171 14.02 -6.12 -9.47
CA ASN A 171 12.81 -5.69 -10.18
C ASN A 171 11.53 -5.84 -9.33
N CYS A 172 11.59 -5.47 -8.04
CA CYS A 172 10.41 -5.59 -7.18
C CYS A 172 9.41 -4.45 -7.35
N LEU A 173 8.12 -4.80 -7.29
CA LEU A 173 7.05 -3.85 -7.04
C LEU A 173 7.08 -3.40 -5.57
N ARG A 174 6.51 -2.22 -5.29
CA ARG A 174 6.42 -1.63 -3.95
C ARG A 174 5.01 -1.14 -3.69
N VAL A 175 4.51 -1.45 -2.51
CA VAL A 175 3.15 -1.17 -2.02
C VAL A 175 2.13 -1.66 -3.06
N VAL A 176 1.71 -2.91 -2.91
CA VAL A 176 0.90 -3.61 -3.91
C VAL A 176 -0.51 -3.85 -3.38
N SER A 177 -1.52 -3.59 -4.19
CA SER A 177 -2.93 -3.89 -3.86
C SER A 177 -3.66 -4.55 -5.01
N GLU A 178 -4.51 -5.51 -4.69
CA GLU A 178 -5.35 -6.22 -5.64
C GLU A 178 -6.39 -5.26 -6.22
N ILE A 179 -6.52 -5.32 -7.54
CA ILE A 179 -7.58 -4.63 -8.27
C ILE A 179 -8.33 -5.64 -9.15
N GLN A 180 -9.52 -5.25 -9.59
CA GLN A 180 -10.23 -5.99 -10.63
C GLN A 180 -10.33 -5.10 -11.88
N PRO A 181 -10.06 -5.62 -13.08
CA PRO A 181 -10.03 -4.82 -14.30
C PRO A 181 -11.39 -4.23 -14.68
N HIS A 182 -12.50 -4.83 -14.21
CA HIS A 182 -13.86 -4.35 -14.43
C HIS A 182 -14.33 -3.34 -13.37
N MET A 183 -13.46 -2.91 -12.43
CA MET A 183 -13.78 -1.82 -11.51
C MET A 183 -13.74 -0.50 -12.28
N GLU A 184 -14.76 -0.28 -13.11
CA GLU A 184 -14.95 0.98 -13.82
C GLU A 184 -15.12 2.12 -12.79
N CYS A 185 -14.37 3.20 -13.02
CA CYS A 185 -14.77 4.50 -12.49
C CYS A 185 -16.11 4.86 -13.18
N PRO A 186 -17.16 5.24 -12.43
CA PRO A 186 -18.38 5.71 -13.06
C PRO A 186 -18.04 6.96 -13.88
N GLY A 187 -17.95 6.81 -15.22
CA GLY A 187 -17.62 7.88 -16.17
C GLY A 187 -16.42 7.67 -17.09
N GLY A 188 -15.69 6.53 -17.02
CA GLY A 188 -14.54 6.28 -17.90
C GLY A 188 -14.59 4.91 -18.56
N GLY A 189 -15.18 4.82 -19.75
CA GLY A 189 -15.11 3.62 -20.58
C GLY A 189 -13.68 3.36 -21.03
N MET A 190 -13.13 2.21 -20.68
CA MET A 190 -11.86 1.75 -21.26
C MET A 190 -12.18 0.99 -22.55
N ALA A 191 -11.83 1.60 -23.67
CA ALA A 191 -11.76 0.93 -24.96
C ALA A 191 -10.87 -0.32 -24.81
N GLY A 192 -11.47 -1.49 -24.93
CA GLY A 192 -10.77 -2.76 -24.76
C GLY A 192 -11.63 -4.00 -24.97
N GLU A 193 -12.80 -3.88 -25.62
CA GLU A 193 -13.45 -5.03 -26.25
C GLU A 193 -13.08 -5.01 -27.74
N GLY A 194 -12.32 -6.02 -28.18
CA GLY A 194 -12.09 -6.24 -29.61
C GLY A 194 -10.70 -6.74 -29.96
N LEU A 195 -10.35 -7.95 -29.51
CA LEU A 195 -9.40 -8.88 -30.13
C LEU A 195 -9.79 -10.24 -29.52
N GLY A 196 -10.83 -10.94 -29.97
CA GLY A 196 -10.99 -11.41 -31.35
C GLY A 196 -10.60 -12.89 -31.35
N GLU A 197 -11.59 -13.76 -31.12
CA GLU A 197 -11.51 -15.18 -31.48
C GLU A 197 -11.15 -15.30 -32.96
N ALA A 198 -10.04 -16.00 -33.25
CA ALA A 198 -9.79 -16.75 -34.48
C ALA A 198 -8.61 -17.71 -34.25
#